data_AF-A0A9D3V3S4-F1
#
_entry.id   AF-A0A9D3V3S4-F1
#
_cell.length_a   1.000
_cell.length_b   1.000
_cell.length_c   1.000
_cell.angle_alpha   90.00
_cell.angle_beta   90.00
_cell.angle_gamma   90.00
#
_symmetry.space_group_name_H-M   'P 1'
#
loop_
_entity.id
_entity.type
_entity.pdbx_description
1 polymer ?
#
loop_
_entity_poly.entity_id
_entity_poly.type
_entity_poly.pdbx_seq_one_letter_code
_entity_poly.pdbx_strand_id
1 'polypeptide(L)'
;MGEINKTHIVLIPKVDKPKNLSQFRLISLRNVIYKIIAKVVVNRMSLVLGYCIDEAQGTFIVGRQILDNTLIAYEILHSLKTRKHCK
;
A
#
# COMPACT_ATOMS: atom_id res chain seq x y z
N MET A 1 19.85 -13.41 22.33
CA MET A 1 19.50 -12.15 21.65
C MET A 1 19.85 -12.12 20.16
N GLY A 2 21.00 -12.65 19.71
CA GLY A 2 21.44 -12.54 18.31
C GLY A 2 20.52 -13.16 17.25
N GLU A 3 19.73 -14.19 17.61
CA GLU A 3 18.81 -14.86 16.68
C GLU A 3 17.58 -14.00 16.31
N ILE A 4 17.12 -13.12 17.22
CA ILE A 4 15.90 -12.33 17.03
C ILE A 4 16.08 -11.27 15.93
N ASN A 5 17.32 -10.81 15.73
CA ASN A 5 17.63 -9.78 14.74
C ASN A 5 18.05 -10.35 13.37
N LYS A 6 18.07 -11.69 13.22
CA LYS A 6 18.32 -12.33 11.93
C LYS A 6 17.14 -12.06 10.99
N THR A 7 17.46 -11.73 9.74
CA THR A 7 16.47 -11.50 8.67
C THR A 7 16.79 -12.44 7.53
N HIS A 8 15.84 -13.29 7.15
CA HIS A 8 15.98 -14.12 5.97
C HIS A 8 15.50 -13.35 4.75
N ILE A 9 16.38 -13.21 3.76
CA ILE A 9 16.08 -12.51 2.52
C ILE A 9 15.65 -13.53 1.48
N VAL A 10 14.48 -13.34 0.88
CA VAL A 10 13.93 -14.20 -0.17
C VAL A 10 13.67 -13.37 -1.42
N LEU A 11 14.04 -13.91 -2.58
CA LEU A 11 13.76 -13.34 -3.89
C LEU A 11 12.57 -14.05 -4.51
N ILE A 12 11.46 -13.33 -4.71
CA ILE A 12 10.28 -13.86 -5.40
C ILE A 12 10.27 -13.35 -6.84
N PRO A 13 10.20 -14.21 -7.86
CA PRO A 13 10.12 -13.78 -9.26
C PRO A 13 8.84 -12.97 -9.52
N LYS A 14 8.95 -11.83 -10.22
CA LYS A 14 7.80 -11.05 -10.70
C LYS A 14 7.29 -11.49 -12.07
N VAL A 15 8.10 -12.29 -12.79
CA VAL A 15 7.85 -12.76 -14.17
C VAL A 15 8.32 -14.22 -14.29
N ASP A 16 7.81 -14.97 -15.26
CA ASP A 16 8.03 -16.43 -15.37
C ASP A 16 9.50 -16.85 -15.53
N LYS A 17 10.32 -16.04 -16.18
CA LYS A 17 11.75 -16.34 -16.46
C LYS A 17 12.62 -15.11 -16.17
N PRO A 18 12.89 -14.82 -14.88
CA PRO A 18 13.66 -13.65 -14.52
C PRO A 18 15.13 -13.85 -14.92
N LYS A 19 15.69 -12.86 -15.63
CA LYS A 19 17.09 -12.79 -16.06
C LYS A 19 17.87 -11.69 -15.32
N ASN A 20 17.17 -10.66 -14.84
CA ASN A 20 17.76 -9.51 -14.16
C ASN A 20 17.25 -9.38 -12.72
N LEU A 21 18.07 -8.85 -11.81
CA LEU A 21 17.71 -8.69 -10.39
C LEU A 21 16.45 -7.83 -10.17
N SER A 22 16.22 -6.83 -11.03
CA SER A 22 15.03 -5.97 -10.99
C SER A 22 13.70 -6.72 -11.17
N GLN A 23 13.75 -7.90 -11.80
CA GLN A 23 12.61 -8.79 -12.04
C GLN A 23 12.28 -9.66 -10.82
N PHE A 24 13.06 -9.57 -9.75
CA PHE A 24 12.71 -10.16 -8.46
C PHE A 24 12.13 -9.10 -7.53
N ARG A 25 11.23 -9.54 -6.66
CA ARG A 25 10.79 -8.79 -5.48
C ARG A 25 11.57 -9.34 -4.30
N LEU A 26 12.37 -8.47 -3.67
CA LEU A 26 13.04 -8.78 -2.42
C LEU A 26 12.03 -8.77 -1.28
N ILE A 27 11.97 -9.84 -0.50
CA ILE A 27 11.16 -9.92 0.72
C ILE A 27 12.07 -10.24 1.90
N SER A 28 11.98 -9.41 2.94
CA SER A 28 12.63 -9.64 4.22
C SER A 28 11.69 -10.42 5.15
N LEU A 29 11.99 -11.69 5.38
CA LEU A 29 11.29 -12.54 6.34
C LEU A 29 11.89 -12.31 7.73
N ARG A 30 11.16 -11.50 8.51
CA ARG A 30 11.44 -11.24 9.93
C ARG A 30 10.74 -12.27 10.80
N ASN A 31 11.28 -12.50 12.00
CA ASN A 31 10.66 -13.40 12.97
C ASN A 31 9.25 -12.93 13.40
N VAL A 32 8.50 -13.86 14.01
CA VAL A 32 7.12 -13.60 14.45
C VAL A 32 7.07 -12.49 15.50
N ILE A 33 8.06 -12.42 16.40
CA ILE A 33 8.15 -11.39 17.44
C ILE A 33 8.17 -9.98 16.81
N TYR A 34 8.99 -9.77 15.77
CA TYR A 34 9.05 -8.50 15.06
C TYR A 34 7.72 -8.16 14.38
N LYS A 35 7.04 -9.15 13.80
CA LYS A 35 5.70 -8.96 13.21
C LYS A 35 4.66 -8.56 14.27
N ILE A 36 4.71 -9.13 15.47
CA ILE A 36 3.83 -8.77 16.58
C ILE A 36 4.06 -7.31 16.99
N ILE A 37 5.32 -6.92 17.22
CA ILE A 37 5.67 -5.54 17.59
C ILE A 37 5.19 -4.56 16.51
N ALA A 38 5.49 -4.84 15.24
CA ALA A 38 5.03 -4.02 14.13
C ALA A 38 3.51 -3.90 14.07
N LYS A 39 2.77 -5.01 14.32
CA LYS A 39 1.30 -5.01 14.33
C LYS A 39 0.73 -4.17 15.47
N VAL A 40 1.32 -4.23 16.66
CA VAL A 40 0.92 -3.39 17.80
C VAL A 40 1.08 -1.91 17.46
N VAL A 41 2.22 -1.52 16.87
CA VAL A 41 2.46 -0.13 16.44
C VAL A 41 1.44 0.30 15.40
N VAL A 42 1.21 -0.50 14.35
CA VAL A 42 0.22 -0.19 13.31
C VAL A 42 -1.18 -0.04 13.89
N ASN A 43 -1.61 -0.94 14.77
CA ASN A 43 -2.94 -0.86 15.39
C ASN A 43 -3.11 0.44 16.19
N ARG A 44 -2.05 0.92 16.87
CA ARG A 44 -2.08 2.20 17.58
C ARG A 44 -2.11 3.39 16.61
N MET A 45 -1.27 3.37 15.58
CA MET A 45 -1.22 4.47 14.59
C MET A 45 -2.49 4.55 13.75
N SER A 46 -3.16 3.43 13.50
CA SER A 46 -4.39 3.37 12.70
C SER A 46 -5.51 4.24 13.27
N LEU A 47 -5.50 4.54 14.57
CA LEU A 47 -6.48 5.41 15.22
C LEU A 47 -6.34 6.88 14.82
N VAL A 48 -5.14 7.30 14.40
CA VAL A 48 -4.84 8.71 14.09
C VAL A 48 -4.56 8.96 12.61
N LEU A 49 -4.16 7.93 11.87
CA LEU A 49 -3.81 8.01 10.45
C LEU A 49 -4.90 8.65 9.58
N GLY A 50 -6.18 8.43 9.89
CA GLY A 50 -7.29 9.03 9.15
C GLY A 50 -7.34 10.56 9.24
N TYR A 51 -6.82 11.16 10.31
CA TYR A 51 -6.78 12.62 10.50
C TYR A 51 -5.52 13.26 9.93
N CYS A 52 -4.44 12.50 9.77
CA CYS A 52 -3.16 13.00 9.28
C CYS A 52 -3.00 12.88 7.76
N ILE A 53 -3.80 12.02 7.12
CA ILE A 53 -3.65 11.69 5.71
C ILE A 53 -4.83 12.25 4.90
N ASP A 54 -4.48 12.93 3.81
CA ASP A 54 -5.39 13.52 2.84
C ASP A 54 -6.45 12.53 2.34
N GLU A 55 -7.68 13.00 2.12
CA GLU A 55 -8.80 12.18 1.65
C GLU A 55 -8.53 11.53 0.29
N ALA A 56 -7.70 12.15 -0.56
CA ALA A 56 -7.31 11.59 -1.85
C ALA A 56 -6.45 10.33 -1.72
N GLN A 57 -5.94 9.98 -0.54
CA GLN A 57 -5.32 8.68 -0.31
C GLN A 57 -6.37 7.62 0.07
N GLY A 58 -6.80 6.85 -0.93
CA GLY A 58 -7.88 5.86 -0.80
C GLY A 58 -7.46 4.47 -0.32
N THR A 59 -6.19 4.25 0.05
CA THR A 59 -5.73 2.92 0.49
C THR A 59 -4.88 2.96 1.75
N PHE A 60 -4.79 1.80 2.41
CA PHE A 60 -4.01 1.58 3.65
C PHE A 60 -4.50 2.39 4.87
N ILE A 61 -5.72 2.92 4.81
CA ILE A 61 -6.42 3.57 5.93
C ILE A 61 -7.72 2.80 6.16
N VAL A 62 -8.05 2.57 7.42
CA VAL A 62 -9.29 1.86 7.79
C VAL A 62 -10.49 2.63 7.25
N GLY A 63 -11.39 1.93 6.56
CA GLY A 63 -12.60 2.51 5.99
C GLY A 63 -12.43 3.16 4.62
N ARG A 64 -11.21 3.24 4.05
CA ARG A 64 -10.98 3.75 2.69
C ARG A 64 -10.69 2.62 1.70
N GLN A 65 -11.29 2.68 0.51
CA GLN A 65 -11.10 1.69 -0.54
C GLN A 65 -10.50 2.30 -1.81
N ILE A 66 -9.72 1.50 -2.55
CA ILE A 66 -9.13 1.90 -3.84
C ILE A 66 -10.20 2.32 -4.87
N LEU A 67 -11.40 1.75 -4.73
CA LEU A 67 -12.54 2.03 -5.61
C LEU A 67 -13.06 3.46 -5.42
N ASP A 68 -13.02 4.01 -4.20
CA ASP A 68 -13.50 5.35 -3.90
C ASP A 68 -12.74 6.39 -4.75
N ASN A 69 -11.41 6.28 -4.80
CA ASN A 69 -10.56 7.12 -5.63
C ASN A 69 -10.85 6.97 -7.13
N THR A 70 -11.18 5.74 -7.56
CA THR A 70 -11.47 5.45 -8.96
C THR A 70 -12.80 6.09 -9.39
N LEU A 71 -13.80 6.06 -8.51
CA LEU A 71 -15.09 6.71 -8.69
C LEU A 71 -14.93 8.24 -8.79
N ILE A 72 -14.19 8.84 -7.85
CA ILE A 72 -13.93 10.29 -7.85
C ILE A 72 -13.24 10.72 -9.15
N ALA A 73 -12.23 9.97 -9.60
CA ALA A 73 -11.55 10.24 -10.87
C ALA A 73 -12.51 10.16 -12.08
N TYR A 74 -13.43 9.19 -12.06
CA TYR A 74 -14.45 9.05 -13.08
C TYR A 74 -15.42 10.25 -13.10
N GLU A 75 -15.89 10.70 -11.94
CA GLU A 75 -16.78 11.87 -11.81
C GLU A 75 -16.11 13.16 -12.28
N ILE A 76 -14.84 13.36 -11.94
CA ILE A 76 -14.05 14.51 -12.43
C ILE A 76 -13.95 14.46 -13.95
N LEU A 77 -13.59 13.31 -14.52
CA LEU A 77 -13.47 13.15 -15.97
C LEU A 77 -14.81 13.39 -16.68
N HIS A 78 -15.90 12.85 -16.13
CA HIS A 78 -17.24 13.04 -16.66
C HIS A 78 -17.63 14.53 -16.62
N SER A 79 -17.43 15.20 -15.49
CA SER A 79 -17.71 16.63 -15.31
C SER A 79 -16.95 17.51 -16.30
N LEU A 80 -15.67 17.20 -16.56
CA LEU A 80 -14.86 17.92 -17.53
C LEU A 80 -15.34 17.72 -18.98
N LYS A 81 -15.81 16.51 -19.34
CA LYS A 81 -16.38 16.24 -20.66
C LYS A 81 -17.71 16.97 -20.88
N THR A 82 -18.60 16.93 -19.89
CA THR A 82 -19.91 17.61 -19.97
C THR A 82 -19.76 19.13 -20.07
N ARG A 83 -18.81 19.74 -19.35
CA ARG A 83 -18.52 21.18 -19.46
C ARG A 83 -17.93 21.59 -20.82
N LYS A 84 -17.21 20.70 -21.52
CA LYS A 84 -16.73 20.94 -22.88
C LYS A 84 -17.83 20.85 -23.94
N HIS A 85 -18.93 20.13 -23.64
CA HIS A 85 -20.08 19.99 -24.54
C HIS A 85 -21.05 21.18 -24.47
N CYS A 86 -21.05 21.95 -23.36
CA CYS A 86 -21.82 23.19 -23.22
C CYS A 86 -21.08 24.45 -23.72
N LYS A 87 -20.10 24.30 -24.63
CA LYS A 87 -19.53 25.41 -25.41
C LYS A 87 -19.83 25.24 -26.88
#